data_AF-A0A6A4NL38-F1
#
_entry.id   AF-A0A6A4NL38-F1
#
_cell.length_a   1.000
_cell.length_b   1.000
_cell.length_c   1.000
_cell.angle_alpha   90.00
_cell.angle_beta   90.00
_cell.angle_gamma   90.00
#
_symmetry.space_group_name_H-M   'P 1'
#
loop_
_entity.id
_entity.type
_entity.pdbx_description
1 polymer ?
#
loop_
_entity_poly.entity_id
_entity_poly.type
_entity_poly.pdbx_seq_one_letter_code
_entity_poly.pdbx_strand_id
1 'polypeptide(L)'
;MSSWNSIPLHISYEVVGWFAFLCWSISFYPQLILNFRRKSVVGLNFDFAVINLIKQSSYLIYNASLYFSSVVQKQYEDKYGQKEMIPVAANDVAFSIHAVLLTTITLFQITIYERGSQRVSKTASGIIVVVLLTVTTCFFIALPKHHWLWLLFVFNGIQVSLTIIKYIPQVRILLQYVYYFL
;
A
#
# COMPACT_ATOMS: atom_id res chain seq x y z
N MET A 1 15.32 -33.74 -0.44
CA MET A 1 14.37 -32.63 -0.29
C MET A 1 14.09 -32.03 -1.65
N SER A 2 12.82 -31.90 -2.04
CA SER A 2 12.43 -31.07 -3.19
C SER A 2 13.00 -29.67 -2.99
N SER A 3 13.68 -29.10 -3.99
CA SER A 3 14.03 -27.69 -3.93
C SER A 3 12.73 -26.89 -3.86
N TRP A 4 12.59 -26.06 -2.83
CA TRP A 4 11.46 -25.12 -2.72
C TRP A 4 11.40 -24.18 -3.95
N ASN A 5 12.52 -24.06 -4.68
CA ASN A 5 12.65 -23.36 -5.96
C ASN A 5 12.44 -24.29 -7.17
N SER A 6 11.40 -25.13 -7.15
CA SER A 6 11.06 -25.95 -8.33
C SER A 6 10.36 -25.10 -9.40
N ILE A 7 10.62 -25.40 -10.68
CA ILE A 7 10.01 -24.69 -11.83
C ILE A 7 8.47 -24.62 -11.73
N PRO A 8 7.75 -25.70 -11.35
CA PRO A 8 6.29 -25.65 -11.22
C PRO A 8 5.79 -24.69 -10.14
N LEU A 9 6.50 -24.59 -9.01
CA LEU A 9 6.17 -23.66 -7.93
C LEU A 9 6.36 -22.21 -8.37
N HIS A 10 7.43 -21.91 -9.10
CA HIS A 10 7.69 -20.58 -9.63
C HIS A 10 6.60 -20.14 -10.62
N ILE A 11 6.20 -21.03 -11.55
CA ILE A 11 5.11 -20.76 -12.49
C ILE A 11 3.78 -20.54 -11.74
N SER A 12 3.49 -21.37 -10.75
CA SER A 12 2.25 -21.25 -9.96
C SER A 12 2.20 -19.93 -9.18
N TYR A 13 3.33 -19.52 -8.59
CA TYR A 13 3.47 -18.26 -7.88
C TYR A 13 3.19 -17.05 -8.79
N GLU A 14 3.78 -17.01 -9.99
CA GLU A 14 3.54 -15.94 -10.96
C GLU A 14 2.08 -15.90 -11.43
N VAL A 15 1.49 -17.05 -11.79
CA VAL A 15 0.10 -17.11 -12.26
C VAL A 15 -0.88 -16.63 -11.19
N VAL A 16 -0.71 -17.10 -9.95
CA VAL A 16 -1.56 -16.65 -8.83
C VAL A 16 -1.33 -15.18 -8.51
N GLY A 17 -0.10 -14.68 -8.62
CA GLY A 17 0.25 -13.27 -8.42
C GLY A 17 -0.46 -12.35 -9.42
N TRP A 18 -0.43 -12.68 -10.71
CA TRP A 18 -1.12 -11.91 -11.74
C TRP A 18 -2.65 -12.03 -11.64
N PHE A 19 -3.17 -13.20 -11.30
CA PHE A 19 -4.59 -13.36 -11.02
C PHE A 19 -5.05 -12.49 -9.84
N ALA A 20 -4.29 -12.50 -8.75
CA ALA A 20 -4.56 -11.65 -7.59
C ALA A 20 -4.52 -10.15 -7.99
N PHE A 21 -3.52 -9.72 -8.75
CA PHE A 21 -3.45 -8.36 -9.29
C PHE A 21 -4.76 -7.96 -10.01
N LEU A 22 -5.27 -8.82 -10.90
CA LEU A 22 -6.51 -8.55 -11.64
C LEU A 22 -7.72 -8.44 -10.70
N CYS A 23 -7.90 -9.42 -9.81
CA CYS A 23 -9.00 -9.43 -8.85
C CYS A 23 -9.00 -8.18 -7.96
N TRP A 24 -7.84 -7.83 -7.40
CA TRP A 24 -7.70 -6.65 -6.55
C TRP A 24 -7.90 -5.35 -7.32
N SER A 25 -7.44 -5.26 -8.57
CA SER A 25 -7.57 -4.06 -9.41
C SER A 25 -9.03 -3.70 -9.67
N ILE A 26 -9.90 -4.68 -9.91
CA ILE A 26 -11.33 -4.47 -10.14
C ILE A 26 -11.99 -3.70 -8.98
N SER A 27 -11.55 -3.92 -7.74
CA SER A 27 -12.14 -3.27 -6.55
C SER A 27 -12.01 -1.74 -6.50
N PHE A 28 -11.04 -1.16 -7.24
CA PHE A 28 -10.82 0.29 -7.23
C PHE A 28 -11.79 1.05 -8.14
N TYR A 29 -12.22 0.44 -9.24
CA TYR A 29 -12.98 1.13 -10.30
C TYR A 29 -14.40 1.60 -9.89
N PRO A 30 -15.19 0.86 -9.10
CA PRO A 30 -16.55 1.27 -8.76
C PRO A 30 -16.63 2.69 -8.17
N GLN A 31 -15.71 3.03 -7.27
CA GLN A 31 -15.67 4.36 -6.65
C GLN A 31 -15.31 5.46 -7.66
N LEU A 32 -14.31 5.23 -8.51
CA LEU A 32 -13.89 6.20 -9.54
C LEU A 32 -15.03 6.49 -10.53
N ILE A 33 -15.72 5.43 -10.97
CA ILE A 33 -16.86 5.53 -11.89
C ILE A 33 -18.01 6.26 -11.22
N LEU A 34 -18.32 5.93 -9.97
CA LEU A 34 -19.40 6.58 -9.22
C LEU A 34 -19.16 8.09 -9.06
N ASN A 35 -17.94 8.48 -8.66
CA ASN A 35 -17.54 9.88 -8.55
C ASN A 35 -17.67 10.60 -9.90
N PHE A 36 -17.21 9.96 -10.99
CA PHE A 36 -17.28 10.54 -12.33
C PHE A 36 -18.71 10.72 -12.82
N ARG A 37 -19.61 9.76 -12.54
CA ARG A 37 -21.03 9.82 -12.93
C ARG A 37 -21.81 10.85 -12.12
N ARG A 38 -21.59 10.93 -10.81
CA ARG A 38 -22.30 11.84 -9.92
C ARG A 38 -21.75 13.26 -9.95
N LYS A 39 -20.51 13.46 -10.44
CA LYS A 39 -19.74 14.72 -10.31
C LYS A 39 -19.69 15.22 -8.86
N SER A 40 -19.77 14.29 -7.92
CA SER A 40 -19.81 14.53 -6.48
C SER A 40 -19.08 13.39 -5.79
N VAL A 41 -18.30 13.75 -4.78
CA VAL A 41 -17.60 12.82 -3.88
C VAL A 41 -18.31 12.72 -2.52
N VAL A 42 -19.56 13.21 -2.43
CA VAL A 42 -20.34 13.14 -1.18
C VAL A 42 -20.62 11.67 -0.83
N GLY A 43 -20.19 11.28 0.36
CA GLY A 43 -20.23 9.91 0.88
C GLY A 43 -18.91 9.15 0.78
N LEU A 44 -17.91 9.66 0.04
CA LEU A 44 -16.56 9.12 0.06
C LEU A 44 -15.86 9.51 1.37
N ASN A 45 -15.17 8.56 2.00
CA ASN A 45 -14.35 8.84 3.17
C ASN A 45 -12.98 9.41 2.73
N PHE A 46 -12.74 10.69 3.01
CA PHE A 46 -11.49 11.37 2.62
C PHE A 46 -10.28 10.87 3.42
N ASP A 47 -10.47 10.51 4.69
CA ASP A 47 -9.40 9.93 5.51
C ASP A 47 -8.91 8.63 4.91
N PHE A 48 -9.84 7.77 4.48
CA PHE A 48 -9.52 6.54 3.79
C PHE A 48 -8.71 6.79 2.51
N ALA A 49 -9.13 7.76 1.69
CA ALA A 49 -8.47 8.05 0.42
C ALA A 49 -7.02 8.53 0.63
N VAL A 50 -6.79 9.46 1.57
CA VAL A 50 -5.46 10.02 1.83
C VAL A 50 -4.55 8.99 2.52
N ILE A 51 -5.05 8.26 3.52
CA ILE A 51 -4.28 7.20 4.18
C ILE A 51 -3.93 6.09 3.18
N ASN A 52 -4.87 5.71 2.30
CA ASN A 52 -4.62 4.68 1.30
C ASN A 52 -3.55 5.12 0.29
N LEU A 53 -3.46 6.41 -0.06
CA LEU A 53 -2.38 6.89 -0.93
C LEU A 53 -1.02 6.68 -0.27
N ILE A 54 -0.84 7.14 0.97
CA ILE A 54 0.46 7.01 1.67
C ILE A 54 0.84 5.54 1.84
N LYS A 55 -0.14 4.69 2.19
CA LYS A 55 0.03 3.25 2.30
C LYS A 55 0.49 2.64 0.97
N GLN A 56 -0.19 2.92 -0.13
CA GLN A 56 0.17 2.37 -1.44
C GLN A 56 1.48 2.94 -1.99
N SER A 57 1.79 4.21 -1.71
CA SER A 57 3.08 4.80 -2.07
C SER A 57 4.22 4.16 -1.29
N SER A 58 4.04 3.86 0.00
CA SER A 58 5.03 3.14 0.80
C SER A 58 5.26 1.72 0.26
N TYR A 59 4.18 1.04 -0.14
CA TYR A 59 4.28 -0.28 -0.78
C TYR A 59 5.00 -0.24 -2.12
N LEU A 60 4.69 0.77 -2.95
CA LEU A 60 5.35 0.98 -4.22
C LEU A 60 6.84 1.25 -4.04
N ILE A 61 7.23 2.12 -3.09
CA ILE A 61 8.64 2.40 -2.80
C ILE A 61 9.36 1.11 -2.38
N TYR A 62 8.76 0.32 -1.49
CA TYR A 62 9.32 -0.97 -1.08
C TYR A 62 9.51 -1.93 -2.27
N ASN A 63 8.43 -2.21 -3.02
CA ASN A 63 8.47 -3.18 -4.12
C ASN A 63 9.37 -2.72 -5.25
N ALA A 64 9.20 -1.48 -5.74
CA ALA A 64 9.99 -0.99 -6.87
C ALA A 64 11.48 -0.91 -6.52
N SER A 65 11.83 -0.45 -5.32
CA SER A 65 13.25 -0.36 -4.93
C SER A 65 13.88 -1.73 -4.76
N LEU A 66 13.19 -2.68 -4.12
CA LEU A 66 13.72 -4.02 -3.91
C LEU A 66 13.74 -4.85 -5.22
N TYR A 67 12.83 -4.58 -6.16
CA TYR A 67 12.76 -5.24 -7.46
C TYR A 67 13.77 -4.69 -8.48
N PHE A 68 14.01 -3.37 -8.52
CA PHE A 68 14.87 -2.76 -9.54
C PHE A 68 16.28 -2.40 -9.05
N SER A 69 16.49 -2.14 -7.76
CA SER A 69 17.79 -1.68 -7.25
C SER A 69 18.72 -2.83 -6.92
N SER A 70 19.76 -3.02 -7.73
CA SER A 70 20.84 -3.98 -7.46
C SER A 70 21.56 -3.73 -6.14
N VAL A 71 21.66 -2.47 -5.70
CA VAL A 71 22.27 -2.11 -4.41
C VAL A 71 21.46 -2.69 -3.24
N VAL A 72 20.13 -2.56 -3.30
CA VAL A 72 19.25 -3.08 -2.25
C VAL A 72 19.19 -4.60 -2.29
N GLN A 73 19.14 -5.20 -3.49
CA GLN A 73 19.19 -6.66 -3.67
C GLN A 73 20.46 -7.24 -3.07
N LYS A 74 21.62 -6.63 -3.35
CA LYS A 74 22.88 -7.03 -2.74
C LYS A 74 22.83 -6.94 -1.21
N GLN A 75 22.30 -5.86 -0.64
CA GLN A 75 22.12 -5.74 0.80
C GLN A 75 21.20 -6.82 1.39
N TYR A 76 20.21 -7.27 0.62
CA TYR A 76 19.32 -8.36 1.03
C TYR A 76 20.04 -9.70 1.01
N GLU A 77 20.77 -9.99 -0.07
CA GLU A 77 21.57 -11.21 -0.21
C GLU A 77 22.70 -11.28 0.83
N ASP A 78 23.34 -10.16 1.14
CA ASP A 78 24.37 -10.07 2.19
C ASP A 78 23.79 -10.35 3.59
N LYS A 79 22.51 -10.03 3.82
CA LYS A 79 21.82 -10.22 5.10
C LYS A 79 21.20 -11.60 5.28
N TYR A 80 20.56 -12.15 4.24
CA TYR A 80 19.78 -13.39 4.30
C TYR A 80 20.43 -14.57 3.57
N GLY A 81 21.36 -14.30 2.65
CA GLY A 81 22.08 -15.31 1.87
C GLY A 81 21.85 -15.17 0.37
N GLN A 82 22.90 -15.46 -0.39
CA GLN A 82 22.96 -15.36 -1.87
C GLN A 82 22.05 -16.35 -2.61
N LYS A 83 21.50 -17.36 -1.92
CA LYS A 83 20.60 -18.37 -2.51
C LYS A 83 19.12 -18.08 -2.24
N GLU A 84 18.83 -17.06 -1.42
CA GLU A 84 17.47 -16.69 -1.07
C GLU A 84 16.83 -15.87 -2.19
N MET A 85 15.54 -16.11 -2.43
CA MET A 85 14.80 -15.35 -3.43
C MET A 85 14.46 -13.96 -2.88
N ILE A 86 14.53 -12.95 -3.76
CA ILE A 86 14.03 -11.62 -3.46
C ILE A 86 12.50 -11.72 -3.29
N PRO A 87 11.93 -11.26 -2.17
CA PRO A 87 10.53 -11.48 -1.81
C PRO A 87 9.58 -10.48 -2.49
N VAL A 88 9.85 -10.12 -3.75
CA VAL A 88 9.05 -9.18 -4.53
C VAL A 88 9.00 -9.66 -5.98
N ALA A 89 7.79 -9.75 -6.53
CA ALA A 89 7.57 -10.12 -7.91
C ALA A 89 7.07 -8.93 -8.76
N ALA A 90 7.06 -9.13 -10.08
CA ALA A 90 6.64 -8.10 -11.04
C ALA A 90 5.18 -7.68 -10.82
N ASN A 91 4.30 -8.62 -10.46
CA ASN A 91 2.90 -8.34 -10.16
C ASN A 91 2.72 -7.44 -8.92
N ASP A 92 3.61 -7.50 -7.93
CA ASP A 92 3.54 -6.64 -6.73
C ASP A 92 3.87 -5.18 -7.08
N VAL A 93 4.87 -4.99 -7.95
CA VAL A 93 5.22 -3.68 -8.51
C VAL A 93 4.07 -3.16 -9.37
N ALA A 94 3.55 -3.96 -10.29
CA ALA A 94 2.43 -3.57 -11.15
C ALA A 94 1.18 -3.18 -10.34
N PHE A 95 0.83 -3.98 -9.33
CA PHE A 95 -0.29 -3.70 -8.44
C PHE A 95 -0.12 -2.39 -7.67
N SER A 96 1.06 -2.18 -7.08
CA SER A 96 1.32 -0.97 -6.29
C SER A 96 1.31 0.30 -7.15
N ILE A 97 1.88 0.27 -8.36
CA ILE A 97 1.77 1.36 -9.35
C ILE A 97 0.30 1.65 -9.67
N HIS A 98 -0.44 0.62 -10.06
CA HIS A 98 -1.84 0.75 -10.43
C HIS A 98 -2.68 1.35 -9.29
N ALA A 99 -2.48 0.88 -8.07
CA ALA A 99 -3.22 1.35 -6.91
C ALA A 99 -2.86 2.80 -6.52
N VAL A 100 -1.59 3.21 -6.62
CA VAL A 100 -1.18 4.60 -6.42
C VAL A 100 -1.84 5.50 -7.48
N LEU A 101 -1.85 5.07 -8.74
CA LEU A 101 -2.46 5.82 -9.84
C LEU A 101 -3.96 6.03 -9.62
N LEU A 102 -4.73 4.96 -9.37
CA LEU A 102 -6.18 5.07 -9.16
C LEU A 102 -6.53 5.86 -7.89
N THR A 103 -5.73 5.71 -6.81
CA THR A 103 -5.95 6.50 -5.59
C THR A 103 -5.64 7.98 -5.83
N THR A 104 -4.61 8.29 -6.61
CA THR A 104 -4.29 9.68 -7.01
C THR A 104 -5.41 10.29 -7.85
N ILE A 105 -5.98 9.53 -8.79
CA ILE A 105 -7.17 9.97 -9.55
C ILE A 105 -8.34 10.23 -8.60
N THR A 106 -8.55 9.38 -7.59
CA THR A 106 -9.61 9.58 -6.60
C THR A 106 -9.38 10.85 -5.78
N LEU A 107 -8.15 11.12 -5.34
CA LEU A 107 -7.82 12.38 -4.65
C LEU A 107 -8.01 13.59 -5.56
N PHE A 108 -7.63 13.49 -6.84
CA PHE A 108 -7.90 14.53 -7.81
C PHE A 108 -9.40 14.80 -7.93
N GLN A 109 -10.24 13.76 -8.03
CA GLN A 109 -11.70 13.90 -8.01
C GLN A 109 -12.22 14.63 -6.75
N ILE A 110 -11.63 14.40 -5.57
CA ILE A 110 -11.98 15.10 -4.33
C ILE A 110 -11.70 16.61 -4.42
N THR A 111 -10.69 17.02 -5.19
CA THR A 111 -10.36 18.44 -5.37
C THR A 111 -11.27 19.17 -6.35
N ILE A 112 -11.84 18.47 -7.34
CA ILE A 112 -12.62 19.07 -8.43
C ILE A 112 -14.15 18.92 -8.29
N TYR A 113 -14.63 17.89 -7.59
CA TYR A 113 -16.06 17.58 -7.49
C TYR A 113 -16.69 18.08 -6.21
N GLU A 114 -18.03 18.16 -6.21
CA GLU A 114 -18.83 18.57 -5.07
C GLU A 114 -18.55 17.66 -3.86
N ARG A 115 -18.02 18.25 -2.78
CA ARG A 115 -17.62 17.55 -1.55
C ARG A 115 -18.48 17.89 -0.33
N GLY A 116 -19.40 18.84 -0.46
CA GLY A 116 -20.18 19.36 0.67
C GLY A 116 -19.29 19.88 1.80
N SER A 117 -19.63 19.52 3.04
CA SER A 117 -18.89 19.90 4.25
C SER A 117 -17.80 18.90 4.68
N GLN A 118 -17.59 17.81 3.92
CA GLN A 118 -16.62 16.77 4.28
C GLN A 118 -15.18 17.30 4.19
N ARG A 119 -14.37 16.95 5.18
CA ARG A 119 -12.95 17.29 5.27
C ARG A 119 -12.18 16.10 5.83
N VAL A 120 -10.86 16.08 5.59
CA VAL A 120 -9.97 15.14 6.27
C VAL A 120 -10.01 15.43 7.77
N SER A 121 -10.18 14.39 8.58
CA SER A 121 -10.27 14.51 10.03
C SER A 121 -8.90 14.89 10.62
N LYS A 122 -8.94 15.58 11.76
CA LYS A 122 -7.72 15.94 12.51
C LYS A 122 -6.92 14.69 12.92
N THR A 123 -7.60 13.58 13.20
CA THR A 123 -6.97 12.30 13.52
C THR A 123 -6.19 11.76 12.33
N ALA A 124 -6.80 11.72 11.14
CA ALA A 124 -6.12 11.29 9.92
C ALA A 124 -4.95 12.21 9.58
N SER A 125 -5.11 13.53 9.68
CA SER A 125 -4.02 14.49 9.53
C SER A 125 -2.87 14.23 10.52
N GLY A 126 -3.18 13.96 11.80
CA GLY A 126 -2.18 13.60 12.80
C GLY A 126 -1.39 12.34 12.43
N ILE A 127 -2.07 11.29 11.98
CA ILE A 127 -1.43 10.05 11.51
C ILE A 127 -0.48 10.33 10.35
N ILE A 128 -0.92 11.14 9.37
CA ILE A 128 -0.12 11.51 8.21
C ILE A 128 1.15 12.25 8.64
N VAL A 129 1.03 13.23 9.55
CA VAL A 129 2.18 13.97 10.06
C VAL A 129 3.17 13.05 10.76
N VAL A 130 2.71 12.13 11.61
CA VAL A 130 3.57 11.15 12.28
C VAL A 130 4.29 10.24 11.29
N VAL A 131 3.60 9.75 10.26
CA VAL A 131 4.21 8.93 9.20
C VAL A 131 5.26 9.73 8.44
N LEU A 132 4.97 10.97 8.03
CA LEU A 132 5.93 11.81 7.32
C LEU A 132 7.17 12.09 8.16
N LEU A 133 7.01 12.45 9.44
CA LEU A 133 8.13 12.65 10.37
C LEU A 133 8.97 11.38 10.54
N THR A 134 8.32 10.22 10.62
CA THR A 134 9.00 8.91 10.71
C THR A 134 9.82 8.66 9.45
N VAL A 135 9.22 8.81 8.26
CA VAL A 135 9.92 8.62 6.97
C VAL A 135 11.11 9.57 6.86
N THR A 136 10.93 10.85 7.15
CA THR A 136 12.00 11.85 7.09
C THR A 136 13.14 11.50 8.05
N THR A 137 12.82 11.15 9.30
CA THR A 137 13.83 10.78 10.30
C THR A 137 14.59 9.52 9.90
N CYS A 138 13.88 8.47 9.49
CA CYS A 138 14.49 7.21 9.04
C CYS A 138 15.35 7.41 7.78
N PHE A 139 14.93 8.28 6.85
CA PHE A 139 15.72 8.61 5.66
C PHE A 139 17.08 9.22 6.04
N PHE A 140 17.09 10.23 6.92
CA PHE A 140 18.33 10.86 7.38
C PHE A 140 19.23 9.92 8.19
N ILE A 141 18.65 8.96 8.92
CA ILE A 141 19.42 7.90 9.62
C ILE A 141 20.04 6.92 8.62
N ALA A 142 19.31 6.53 7.58
CA ALA A 142 19.76 5.56 6.60
C ALA A 142 20.82 6.13 5.64
N LEU A 143 20.74 7.43 5.35
CA LEU A 143 21.58 8.13 4.37
C LEU A 143 23.09 7.98 4.59
N PRO A 144 23.68 8.28 5.77
CA PRO A 144 25.14 8.24 5.94
C PRO A 144 25.72 6.83 5.92
N LYS A 145 24.94 5.82 6.31
CA LYS A 145 25.38 4.42 6.37
C LYS A 145 24.94 3.61 5.15
N HIS A 146 24.26 4.25 4.19
CA HIS A 146 23.64 3.59 3.04
C HIS A 146 22.77 2.38 3.43
N HIS A 147 22.07 2.43 4.57
CA HIS A 147 21.22 1.32 5.05
C HIS A 147 19.86 1.29 4.33
N TRP A 148 19.87 1.18 3.00
CA TRP A 148 18.70 1.28 2.14
C TRP A 148 17.69 0.16 2.39
N LEU A 149 18.14 -1.10 2.53
CA LEU A 149 17.25 -2.22 2.83
C LEU A 149 16.47 -2.03 4.14
N TRP A 150 17.14 -1.50 5.18
CA TRP A 150 16.46 -1.21 6.45
C TRP A 150 15.38 -0.13 6.27
N LEU A 151 15.69 0.93 5.51
CA LEU A 151 14.71 1.97 5.20
C LEU A 151 13.51 1.41 4.44
N LEU A 152 13.72 0.49 3.49
CA LEU A 152 12.63 -0.19 2.79
C LEU A 152 11.76 -1.02 3.75
N PHE A 153 12.34 -1.73 4.72
CA PHE A 153 11.55 -2.42 5.74
C PHE A 153 10.72 -1.46 6.60
N VAL A 154 11.20 -0.23 6.85
CA VAL A 154 10.39 0.82 7.50
C VAL A 154 9.19 1.18 6.62
N PHE A 155 9.37 1.39 5.31
CA PHE A 155 8.25 1.64 4.38
C PHE A 155 7.23 0.49 4.36
N ASN A 156 7.71 -0.76 4.34
CA ASN A 156 6.85 -1.93 4.44
C ASN A 156 6.06 -1.95 5.77
N GLY A 157 6.72 -1.68 6.89
CA GLY A 157 6.08 -1.58 8.21
C GLY A 157 5.03 -0.47 8.29
N ILE A 158 5.28 0.69 7.69
CA ILE A 158 4.31 1.79 7.57
C ILE A 158 3.07 1.32 6.83
N GLN A 159 3.22 0.64 5.69
CA GLN A 159 2.08 0.14 4.92
C GLN A 159 1.20 -0.81 5.74
N VAL A 160 1.82 -1.70 6.53
CA VAL A 160 1.12 -2.71 7.33
C VAL A 160 0.37 -2.00 8.46
N SER A 161 1.04 -1.06 9.12
CA SER A 161 0.45 -0.25 10.19
C SER A 161 -0.75 0.56 9.69
N LEU A 162 -0.62 1.24 8.54
CA LEU A 162 -1.71 1.99 7.94
C LEU A 162 -2.86 1.09 7.46
N THR A 163 -2.55 -0.14 7.03
CA THR A 163 -3.57 -1.15 6.72
C THR A 163 -4.39 -1.45 7.96
N ILE A 164 -3.75 -1.77 9.09
CA ILE A 164 -4.44 -2.07 10.36
C ILE A 164 -5.31 -0.89 10.79
N ILE A 165 -4.74 0.32 10.83
CA ILE A 165 -5.45 1.55 11.23
C ILE A 165 -6.72 1.75 10.39
N LYS A 166 -6.65 1.49 9.08
CA LYS A 166 -7.76 1.64 8.15
C LYS A 166 -8.91 0.66 8.42
N TYR A 167 -8.61 -0.56 8.89
CA TYR A 167 -9.62 -1.61 9.11
C TYR A 167 -10.24 -1.57 10.53
N ILE A 168 -9.62 -0.91 11.52
CA ILE A 168 -10.16 -0.79 12.88
C ILE A 168 -11.61 -0.24 12.92
N PRO A 169 -11.95 0.87 12.22
CA PRO A 169 -13.31 1.38 12.23
C PRO A 169 -14.34 0.38 11.67
N GLN A 170 -13.95 -0.38 10.65
CA GLN A 170 -14.82 -1.37 10.01
C GLN A 170 -15.11 -2.55 10.94
N VAL A 171 -14.12 -3.01 11.70
CA VAL A 171 -14.30 -4.06 12.72
C VAL A 171 -15.24 -3.59 13.82
N ARG A 172 -15.08 -2.35 14.30
CA ARG A 172 -15.96 -1.79 15.34
C ARG A 172 -17.43 -1.73 14.89
N ILE A 173 -17.67 -1.29 13.66
CA ILE A 173 -19.03 -1.24 13.10
C ILE A 173 -19.62 -2.65 13.03
N LEU A 174 -18.86 -3.63 12.51
CA LEU A 174 -19.31 -5.01 12.43
C LEU A 174 -19.67 -5.60 13.80
N LEU A 175 -18.82 -5.39 14.81
CA LEU A 175 -19.07 -5.87 16.17
C LEU A 175 -20.34 -5.26 16.77
N GLN A 176 -20.60 -3.98 16.50
CA GLN A 176 -21.81 -3.31 16.97
C GLN A 176 -23.06 -3.88 16.28
N TYR A 177 -23.00 -4.15 14.97
CA TYR A 177 -24.09 -4.84 14.27
C TYR A 177 -24.35 -6.23 14.84
N VAL A 178 -23.30 -7.03 15.07
CA VAL A 178 -23.46 -8.38 15.66
C VAL A 178 -24.08 -8.29 17.06
N TYR A 179 -23.67 -7.33 17.89
CA TYR A 179 -24.26 -7.13 19.22
C TYR A 179 -25.73 -6.70 19.17
N TYR A 180 -26.15 -5.94 18.16
CA TYR A 180 -27.56 -5.57 17.99
C TYR A 180 -28.47 -6.71 17.53
N PHE A 181 -27.90 -7.79 17.00
CA PHE A 181 -28.62 -8.96 16.51
C PHE A 181 -28.55 -10.18 17.46
N LEU A 182 -27.81 -10.06 18.57
CA LEU A 182 -27.77 -11.04 19.68
C LEU A 182 -28.62 -10.53 20.85
#